data_AF-A0A3D0WTS9-F1
#
_entry.id   AF-A0A3D0WTS9-F1
#
_cell.length_a   1.000
_cell.length_b   1.000
_cell.length_c   1.000
_cell.angle_alpha   90.00
_cell.angle_beta   90.00
_cell.angle_gamma   90.00
#
_symmetry.space_group_name_H-M   'P 1'
#
loop_
_entity.id
_entity.type
_entity.pdbx_description
1 polymer ?
#
loop_
_entity_poly.entity_id
_entity_poly.type
_entity_poly.pdbx_seq_one_letter_code
_entity_poly.pdbx_strand_id
1 'polypeptide(L)'
;MEAAFVMTGAGSASVYAIAWSAVQTPDDVLTANNLGVALKDMGEYSKAIRVLQYADRLKPDIGLILCNLGWAYREAGDNTNATLMFEKALRTAPKMSSPYLGLGLIAQCENNPLKA
;
A
#
# COMPACT_ATOMS: atom_id res chain seq x y z
N MET A 1 7.80 -13.23 28.86
CA MET A 1 6.45 -13.80 28.88
C MET A 1 5.50 -12.62 28.93
N GLU A 2 5.23 -12.08 27.75
CA GLU A 2 3.90 -12.10 27.10
C GLU A 2 3.19 -10.77 27.32
N ALA A 3 3.67 -9.74 26.61
CA ALA A 3 2.81 -8.61 26.28
C ALA A 3 1.80 -9.14 25.26
N ALA A 4 0.68 -9.65 25.78
CA ALA A 4 -0.51 -10.00 25.05
C ALA A 4 -1.07 -8.72 24.39
N PHE A 5 -0.48 -8.35 23.26
CA PHE A 5 -1.05 -7.35 22.38
C PHE A 5 -2.23 -8.02 21.68
N VAL A 6 -3.41 -7.62 22.13
CA VAL A 6 -4.72 -8.14 21.74
C VAL A 6 -4.84 -8.14 20.21
N MET A 7 -4.65 -9.33 19.63
CA MET A 7 -4.90 -9.66 18.23
C MET A 7 -6.39 -9.89 18.02
N THR A 8 -7.22 -8.86 18.26
CA THR A 8 -8.65 -8.94 17.96
C THR A 8 -8.90 -8.60 16.50
N GLY A 9 -8.71 -9.59 15.64
CA GLY A 9 -9.16 -9.56 14.25
C GLY A 9 -8.40 -10.57 13.39
N ALA A 10 -9.09 -11.27 12.49
CA ALA A 10 -8.50 -12.25 11.58
C ALA A 10 -7.32 -11.71 10.73
N GLY A 11 -7.23 -10.38 10.55
CA GLY A 11 -6.10 -9.73 9.91
C GLY A 11 -4.79 -9.81 10.71
N SER A 12 -4.86 -9.79 12.04
CA SER A 12 -3.68 -9.68 12.92
C SER A 12 -2.77 -10.90 12.90
N ALA A 13 -3.34 -12.11 12.86
CA ALA A 13 -2.57 -13.35 12.72
C ALA A 13 -1.86 -13.43 11.36
N SER A 14 -2.53 -13.02 10.28
CA SER A 14 -1.96 -13.00 8.93
C SER A 14 -0.82 -11.98 8.83
N VAL A 15 -1.01 -10.78 9.37
CA VAL A 15 0.07 -9.77 9.44
C VAL A 15 1.22 -10.25 10.29
N TYR A 16 0.97 -10.92 11.42
CA TYR A 16 2.04 -11.47 12.24
C TYR A 16 2.86 -12.51 11.47
N ALA A 17 2.20 -13.43 10.76
CA ALA A 17 2.87 -14.43 9.93
C ALA A 17 3.70 -13.78 8.81
N ILE A 18 3.15 -12.78 8.13
CA ILE A 18 3.87 -12.04 7.08
C ILE A 18 5.05 -11.25 7.67
N ALA A 19 4.86 -10.59 8.81
CA ALA A 19 5.92 -9.85 9.49
C ALA A 19 7.04 -10.77 9.98
N TRP A 20 6.70 -11.95 10.50
CA TRP A 20 7.68 -12.98 10.86
C TRP A 20 8.46 -13.45 9.63
N SER A 21 7.77 -13.69 8.51
CA SER A 21 8.43 -14.02 7.24
C SER A 21 9.36 -12.89 6.78
N ALA A 22 8.94 -11.63 6.91
CA ALA A 22 9.75 -10.48 6.54
C ALA A 22 11.04 -10.37 7.37
N VAL A 23 11.02 -10.83 8.63
CA VAL A 23 12.24 -10.89 9.46
C VAL A 23 13.22 -11.96 8.95
N GLN A 24 12.70 -13.09 8.44
CA GLN A 24 13.53 -14.17 7.90
C GLN A 24 14.07 -13.84 6.50
N THR A 25 13.28 -13.14 5.68
CA THR A 25 13.60 -12.74 4.31
C THR A 25 13.37 -11.25 4.11
N PRO A 26 14.21 -10.38 4.70
CA PRO A 26 14.01 -8.93 4.67
C PRO A 26 14.05 -8.37 3.25
N ASP A 27 14.85 -8.95 2.36
CA ASP A 27 14.97 -8.47 0.98
C ASP A 27 13.98 -9.12 0.00
N ASP A 28 12.94 -9.83 0.50
CA ASP A 28 11.88 -10.37 -0.36
C ASP A 28 10.79 -9.34 -0.64
N VAL A 29 10.78 -8.88 -1.89
CA VAL A 29 9.85 -7.90 -2.44
C VAL A 29 8.40 -8.35 -2.34
N LEU A 30 8.11 -9.66 -2.51
CA LEU A 30 6.75 -10.18 -2.44
C LEU A 30 6.21 -10.16 -1.01
N THR A 31 7.03 -10.60 -0.04
CA THR A 31 6.70 -10.53 1.39
C THR A 31 6.49 -9.09 1.84
N ALA A 32 7.36 -8.15 1.43
CA ALA A 32 7.19 -6.74 1.73
C ALA A 32 5.90 -6.17 1.12
N ASN A 33 5.56 -6.51 -0.13
CA ASN A 33 4.30 -6.12 -0.75
C ASN A 33 3.08 -6.62 0.03
N ASN A 34 3.07 -7.91 0.40
CA ASN A 34 1.96 -8.51 1.14
C ASN A 34 1.80 -7.88 2.53
N LEU A 35 2.90 -7.57 3.20
CA LEU A 35 2.88 -6.87 4.50
C LEU A 35 2.29 -5.48 4.36
N GLY A 36 2.70 -4.75 3.32
CA GLY A 36 2.19 -3.42 3.01
C GLY A 36 0.68 -3.41 2.77
N VAL A 37 0.17 -4.35 1.97
CA VAL A 37 -1.28 -4.49 1.72
C VAL A 37 -2.03 -4.79 3.02
N ALA A 38 -1.54 -5.72 3.82
CA ALA A 38 -2.21 -6.11 5.04
C ALA A 38 -2.20 -5.00 6.11
N LEU A 39 -1.12 -4.21 6.20
CA LEU A 39 -1.07 -3.00 7.04
C LEU A 39 -2.08 -1.94 6.54
N LYS A 40 -2.20 -1.75 5.22
CA LYS A 40 -3.18 -0.83 4.64
C LYS A 40 -4.60 -1.26 5.01
N ASP A 41 -4.93 -2.55 4.91
CA ASP A 41 -6.25 -3.08 5.25
C ASP A 41 -6.59 -2.94 6.75
N MET A 42 -5.59 -2.79 7.61
CA MET A 42 -5.75 -2.48 9.03
C MET A 42 -5.90 -0.99 9.35
N GLY A 43 -5.82 -0.12 8.35
CA GLY A 43 -5.80 1.33 8.56
C GLY A 43 -4.43 1.89 8.96
N GLU A 44 -3.39 1.06 8.99
CA GLU A 44 -2.03 1.43 9.40
C GLU A 44 -1.25 2.02 8.20
N TYR A 45 -1.82 3.04 7.56
CA TYR A 45 -1.35 3.55 6.27
C TYR A 45 0.10 4.04 6.29
N SER A 46 0.52 4.74 7.35
CA SER A 46 1.91 5.20 7.50
C SER A 46 2.90 4.03 7.54
N LYS A 47 2.54 2.91 8.17
CA LYS A 47 3.38 1.70 8.19
C LYS A 47 3.37 1.02 6.82
N ALA A 48 2.21 0.91 6.19
CA ALA A 48 2.05 0.35 4.85
C ALA A 48 2.94 1.08 3.82
N ILE A 49 2.90 2.42 3.83
CA ILE A 49 3.72 3.27 2.95
C ILE A 49 5.21 2.98 3.16
N ARG A 50 5.70 2.95 4.41
CA ARG A 50 7.12 2.70 4.69
C ARG A 50 7.59 1.33 4.19
N VAL A 51 6.76 0.30 4.38
CA VAL A 51 7.07 -1.07 3.93
C VAL A 51 7.06 -1.15 2.41
N LEU A 52 6.05 -0.58 1.74
CA LEU A 52 5.96 -0.60 0.28
C LEU A 52 7.05 0.25 -0.39
N GLN A 53 7.45 1.38 0.22
CA GLN A 53 8.61 2.17 -0.23
C GLN A 53 9.91 1.39 -0.12
N TYR A 54 10.06 0.56 0.92
CA TYR A 54 11.21 -0.33 1.02
C TYR A 54 11.17 -1.39 -0.08
N ALA A 55 10.00 -1.96 -0.39
CA ALA A 55 9.84 -2.89 -1.51
C ALA A 55 10.21 -2.25 -2.87
N ASP A 56 9.80 -1.00 -3.12
CA ASP A 56 10.19 -0.24 -4.32
C ASP A 56 11.70 0.09 -4.34
N ARG A 57 12.34 0.30 -3.17
CA ARG A 57 13.82 0.45 -3.12
C ARG A 57 14.57 -0.84 -3.43
N LEU A 58 14.07 -1.98 -2.97
CA LEU A 58 14.67 -3.29 -3.23
C LEU A 58 14.58 -3.66 -4.70
N LYS A 59 13.40 -3.45 -5.31
CA LYS A 59 13.20 -3.66 -6.73
C LYS A 59 12.29 -2.57 -7.29
N PRO A 60 12.90 -1.53 -7.89
CA PRO A 60 12.15 -0.39 -8.39
C PRO A 60 11.30 -0.77 -9.59
N ASP A 61 10.29 0.06 -9.83
CA ASP A 61 9.45 0.02 -11.03
C ASP A 61 8.73 -1.33 -11.17
N ILE A 62 8.15 -1.81 -10.07
CA ILE A 62 7.16 -2.88 -10.10
C ILE A 62 5.77 -2.25 -10.03
N GLY A 63 5.02 -2.36 -11.13
CA GLY A 63 3.70 -1.73 -11.25
C GLY A 63 2.73 -2.10 -10.12
N LEU A 64 2.79 -3.34 -9.61
CA LEU A 64 1.95 -3.78 -8.49
C LEU A 64 2.28 -3.04 -7.17
N ILE A 65 3.57 -2.85 -6.88
CA ILE A 65 4.02 -2.15 -5.66
C ILE A 65 3.67 -0.67 -5.74
N LEU A 66 3.90 -0.06 -6.90
CA LEU A 66 3.51 1.33 -7.16
C LEU A 66 2.00 1.53 -7.04
N CYS A 67 1.20 0.58 -7.54
CA CYS A 67 -0.24 0.60 -7.37
C CYS A 67 -0.64 0.52 -5.89
N ASN A 68 -0.01 -0.37 -5.11
CA ASN A 68 -0.29 -0.50 -3.68
C ASN A 68 0.17 0.72 -2.87
N LEU A 69 1.28 1.36 -3.26
CA LEU A 69 1.69 2.67 -2.71
C LEU A 69 0.63 3.73 -3.01
N GLY A 70 0.13 3.79 -4.24
CA GLY A 70 -0.94 4.71 -4.63
C GLY A 70 -2.19 4.56 -3.75
N TRP A 71 -2.62 3.32 -3.52
CA TRP A 71 -3.73 3.05 -2.60
C TRP A 71 -3.41 3.43 -1.16
N ALA A 72 -2.23 3.09 -0.65
CA ALA A 72 -1.84 3.42 0.72
C ALA A 72 -1.79 4.94 0.95
N TYR A 73 -1.29 5.73 -0.01
CA TYR A 73 -1.31 7.19 0.05
C TYR A 73 -2.73 7.76 -0.01
N ARG A 74 -3.58 7.22 -0.89
CA ARG A 74 -4.98 7.65 -1.01
C ARG A 74 -5.74 7.44 0.30
N GLU A 75 -5.62 6.25 0.90
CA GLU A 75 -6.27 5.96 2.19
C GLU A 75 -5.70 6.79 3.34
N ALA A 76 -4.43 7.21 3.26
CA ALA A 76 -3.83 8.19 4.17
C ALA A 76 -4.31 9.64 3.93
N GLY A 77 -5.09 9.90 2.88
CA GLY A 77 -5.57 11.22 2.48
C GLY A 77 -4.60 12.03 1.62
N ASP A 78 -3.46 11.45 1.23
CA ASP A 78 -2.45 12.09 0.40
C ASP A 78 -2.71 11.79 -1.09
N ASN A 79 -3.70 12.48 -1.64
CA ASN A 79 -4.11 12.31 -3.04
C ASN A 79 -3.01 12.70 -4.04
N THR A 80 -2.13 13.63 -3.66
CA THR A 80 -1.01 14.09 -4.51
C THR A 80 -0.02 12.96 -4.73
N ASN A 81 0.47 12.33 -3.66
CA ASN A 81 1.39 11.19 -3.79
C ASN A 81 0.67 9.96 -4.34
N ALA A 82 -0.62 9.75 -4.03
CA ALA A 82 -1.40 8.68 -4.61
C ALA A 82 -1.43 8.75 -6.15
N THR A 83 -1.74 9.93 -6.68
CA THR A 83 -1.78 10.21 -8.13
C THR A 83 -0.43 9.90 -8.77
N LEU A 84 0.66 10.42 -8.19
CA LEU A 84 2.01 10.20 -8.70
C LEU A 84 2.36 8.70 -8.78
N MET A 85 2.01 7.92 -7.76
CA MET A 85 2.29 6.49 -7.72
C MET A 85 1.43 5.70 -8.70
N PHE A 86 0.14 6.05 -8.86
CA PHE A 86 -0.73 5.43 -9.86
C PHE A 86 -0.26 5.71 -11.29
N GLU A 87 0.15 6.94 -11.59
CA GLU A 87 0.73 7.26 -12.90
C GLU A 87 2.04 6.49 -13.17
N LYS A 88 2.90 6.37 -12.15
CA LYS A 88 4.14 5.58 -12.25
C LYS A 88 3.82 4.09 -12.49
N ALA A 89 2.78 3.58 -11.83
CA ALA A 89 2.29 2.21 -12.04
C ALA A 89 1.82 2.00 -13.48
N LEU A 90 1.09 2.97 -14.07
CA LEU A 90 0.63 2.91 -15.46
C LEU A 90 1.76 3.02 -16.47
N ARG A 91 2.80 3.83 -16.21
CA ARG A 91 3.99 3.87 -17.07
C ARG A 91 4.71 2.53 -17.12
N THR A 92 4.77 1.86 -15.97
CA THR A 92 5.47 0.58 -15.79
C THR A 92 4.65 -0.60 -16.29
N ALA A 93 3.34 -0.59 -16.05
CA ALA A 93 2.40 -1.66 -16.38
C ALA A 93 1.10 -1.06 -16.98
N PRO A 94 1.11 -0.67 -18.27
CA PRO A 94 0.00 0.05 -18.89
C PRO A 94 -1.33 -0.72 -18.95
N LYS A 95 -1.27 -2.05 -18.85
CA LYS A 95 -2.45 -2.93 -18.88
C LYS A 95 -3.14 -3.08 -17.51
N MET A 96 -2.63 -2.42 -16.46
CA MET A 96 -3.18 -2.52 -15.12
C MET A 96 -4.41 -1.61 -14.97
N SER A 97 -5.55 -2.18 -14.62
CA SER A 97 -6.82 -1.44 -14.46
C SER A 97 -6.93 -0.71 -13.12
N SER A 98 -6.32 -1.25 -12.05
CA SER A 98 -6.46 -0.71 -10.68
C SER A 98 -6.00 0.75 -10.53
N PRO A 99 -4.86 1.18 -11.11
CA PRO A 99 -4.46 2.59 -11.04
C PRO A 99 -5.46 3.56 -11.69
N TYR A 100 -6.11 3.17 -12.79
CA TYR A 100 -7.15 4.00 -13.42
C TYR A 100 -8.35 4.21 -12.48
N LEU A 101 -8.74 3.18 -11.72
CA LEU A 101 -9.78 3.30 -10.70
C LEU A 101 -9.36 4.29 -9.61
N GLY A 102 -8.13 4.17 -9.10
CA GLY A 102 -7.59 5.08 -8.08
C GLY A 102 -7.60 6.54 -8.53
N LEU A 103 -7.11 6.81 -9.75
CA LEU A 103 -7.13 8.15 -10.36
C LEU A 103 -8.54 8.69 -10.56
N GLY A 104 -9.48 7.86 -11.02
CA GLY A 104 -10.88 8.26 -11.18
C GLY A 104 -11.54 8.66 -9.85
N LEU A 105 -11.27 7.92 -8.77
CA LEU A 105 -11.79 8.24 -7.44
C LEU A 105 -11.20 9.55 -6.89
N ILE A 106 -9.92 9.83 -7.16
CA ILE A 106 -9.27 11.09 -6.78
C ILE A 106 -9.89 12.26 -7.55
N ALA A 107 -10.02 12.15 -8.86
CA ALA A 107 -10.61 13.19 -9.71
C ALA A 107 -12.06 13.51 -9.34
N GLN A 108 -12.87 12.50 -9.00
CA GLN A 108 -14.24 12.72 -8.49
C GLN A 108 -14.27 13.49 -7.16
N CYS A 109 -13.30 13.22 -6.27
CA CYS A 109 -13.21 13.91 -4.99
C CYS A 109 -12.80 15.38 -5.15
N GLU A 110 -11.94 15.68 -6.12
CA GLU A 110 -11.50 17.05 -6.43
C GLU A 110 -12.59 17.86 -7.12
N ASN A 111 -13.40 17.21 -7.97
CA ASN A 111 -14.49 17.86 -8.71
C ASN A 111 -15.82 17.89 -7.92
N ASN A 112 -15.81 17.54 -6.62
CA ASN A 112 -16.99 17.58 -5.77
C ASN A 112 -17.12 18.95 -5.09
N PRO A 113 -18.07 19.81 -5.50
CA PRO A 113 -18.21 21.18 -5.00
C PRO A 113 -18.63 21.27 -3.52
N LEU A 114 -18.96 20.15 -2.87
CA LEU A 114 -19.32 20.11 -1.44
C LEU A 114 -18.10 20.10 -0.49
N LYS A 115 -16.87 20.09 -1.02
CA LYS A 115 -15.62 20.20 -0.24
C LYS A 115 -15.01 21.61 -0.23
N ALA A 116 -15.62 22.59 -0.90
CA ALA A 116 -15.23 24.00 -0.91
C ALA A 116 -16.11 24.81 0.05
#